data_AF-A0A4P5WV15-F1
#
_entry.id   AF-A0A4P5WV15-F1
#
_cell.length_a   1.000
_cell.length_b   1.000
_cell.length_c   1.000
_cell.angle_alpha   90.00
_cell.angle_beta   90.00
_cell.angle_gamma   90.00
#
_symmetry.space_group_name_H-M   'P 1'
#
loop_
_entity.id
_entity.type
_entity.pdbx_description
1 polymer ?
#
loop_
_entity_poly.entity_id
_entity_poly.type
_entity_poly.pdbx_seq_one_letter_code
_entity_poly.pdbx_strand_id
1 'polypeptide(L)'
;MSEKKVQKPAKAETGTNKSEEIRKVARAMQAKGEKPRPITIIAVLEKQGVEVSSPQVSMVLKRMGFRPRRRRSAKGASPVTKAAKPKRVSVDDLVAAKKLVSHFGGTTRAIAALEALQQFEP
;
A
#
# COMPACT_ATOMS: atom_id res chain seq x y z
N MET A 1 28.50 22.39 -10.07
CA MET A 1 27.31 21.52 -10.20
C MET A 1 26.75 21.33 -8.80
N SER A 2 25.58 21.91 -8.54
CA SER A 2 25.11 22.32 -7.22
C SER A 2 24.54 21.17 -6.39
N GLU A 3 25.07 20.97 -5.18
CA GLU A 3 24.46 20.12 -4.15
C GLU A 3 23.16 20.76 -3.66
N LYS A 4 22.03 20.10 -3.92
CA LYS A 4 20.73 20.47 -3.36
C LYS A 4 20.72 20.19 -1.85
N LYS A 5 21.07 21.22 -1.07
CA LYS A 5 20.89 21.28 0.37
C LYS A 5 19.38 21.25 0.69
N VAL A 6 18.88 20.09 1.13
CA VAL A 6 17.48 19.91 1.53
C VAL A 6 17.22 20.77 2.78
N GLN A 7 16.54 21.90 2.56
CA GLN A 7 16.08 22.76 3.63
C GLN A 7 14.96 22.06 4.40
N LYS A 8 15.23 21.80 5.68
CA LYS A 8 14.25 21.40 6.69
C LYS A 8 13.43 22.64 7.05
N PRO A 9 12.11 22.71 6.76
CA PRO A 9 11.33 23.85 7.21
C PRO A 9 11.20 23.82 8.73
N ALA A 10 11.51 24.96 9.32
CA ALA A 10 11.60 25.23 10.73
C ALA A 10 10.24 25.17 11.44
N LYS A 11 10.33 24.97 12.76
CA LYS A 11 9.24 25.00 13.75
C LYS A 11 8.29 26.18 13.52
N ALA A 12 6.99 25.88 13.45
CA ALA A 12 5.95 26.80 13.87
C ALA A 12 5.59 26.46 15.33
N GLU A 13 6.00 27.31 16.27
CA GLU A 13 5.40 27.39 17.61
C GLU A 13 4.39 28.55 17.62
N THR A 14 3.45 28.52 18.57
CA THR A 14 2.29 29.43 18.78
C THR A 14 1.01 29.14 17.98
N GLY A 15 0.62 27.88 17.93
CA GLY A 15 -0.77 27.48 17.67
C GLY A 15 -1.01 26.19 18.44
N THR A 16 -2.17 26.04 19.04
CA THR A 16 -2.53 24.92 19.93
C THR A 16 -1.92 23.61 19.44
N ASN A 17 -1.16 22.91 20.30
CA ASN A 17 -0.44 21.71 19.89
C ASN A 17 -1.45 20.62 19.51
N LYS A 18 -1.78 20.55 18.22
CA LYS A 18 -2.77 19.62 17.65
C LYS A 18 -2.53 18.18 18.11
N SER A 19 -1.27 17.80 18.30
CA SER A 19 -0.89 16.46 18.78
C SER A 19 -1.29 16.22 20.24
N GLU A 20 -1.21 17.23 21.10
CA GLU A 20 -1.63 17.12 22.50
C GLU A 20 -3.15 17.01 22.62
N GLU A 21 -3.90 17.73 21.80
CA GLU A 21 -5.36 17.64 21.77
C GLU A 21 -5.84 16.27 21.31
N ILE A 22 -5.22 15.71 20.26
CA ILE A 22 -5.47 14.32 19.85
C ILE A 22 -5.24 13.36 21.03
N ARG A 23 -4.17 13.55 21.82
CA ARG A 23 -3.88 12.69 22.99
C ARG A 23 -4.93 12.87 24.09
N LYS A 24 -5.37 14.10 24.37
CA LYS A 24 -6.43 14.40 25.37
C LYS A 24 -7.74 13.71 24.99
N VAL A 25 -8.19 13.88 23.74
CA VAL A 25 -9.42 13.25 23.25
C VAL A 25 -9.30 11.73 23.26
N ALA A 26 -8.17 11.16 22.81
CA ALA A 26 -7.98 9.72 22.82
C ALA A 26 -8.00 9.11 24.24
N ARG A 27 -7.39 9.78 25.23
CA ARG A 27 -7.44 9.36 26.65
C ARG A 27 -8.86 9.46 27.20
N ALA A 28 -9.59 10.52 26.88
CA ALA A 28 -10.99 10.69 27.30
C ALA A 28 -11.89 9.57 26.73
N MET A 29 -11.68 9.18 25.46
CA MET A 29 -12.41 8.04 24.87
C MET A 29 -12.02 6.72 25.52
N GLN A 30 -10.74 6.51 25.81
CA GLN A 30 -10.26 5.30 26.50
C GLN A 30 -10.83 5.19 27.92
N ALA A 31 -10.91 6.29 28.66
CA ALA A 31 -11.51 6.34 30.00
C ALA A 31 -13.01 5.98 29.99
N LYS A 32 -13.70 6.26 28.88
CA LYS A 32 -15.09 5.86 28.64
C LYS A 32 -15.23 4.40 28.19
N GLY A 33 -14.13 3.65 28.07
CA GLY A 33 -14.12 2.27 27.56
C GLY A 33 -14.27 2.15 26.04
N GLU A 34 -14.31 3.28 25.32
CA GLU A 34 -14.42 3.31 23.87
C GLU A 34 -13.04 3.24 23.20
N LYS A 35 -12.96 2.55 22.07
CA LYS A 35 -11.71 2.47 21.29
C LYS A 35 -11.56 3.74 20.44
N PRO A 36 -10.53 4.57 20.66
CA PRO A 36 -10.33 5.79 19.89
C PRO A 36 -10.09 5.45 18.41
N ARG A 37 -11.02 5.87 17.54
CA ARG A 37 -10.90 5.73 16.09
C ARG A 37 -10.46 7.07 15.48
N PRO A 38 -9.65 7.08 14.40
CA PRO A 38 -9.25 8.31 13.75
C PRO A 38 -10.43 9.19 13.35
N ILE A 39 -11.47 8.59 12.74
CA ILE A 39 -12.67 9.31 12.26
C ILE A 39 -13.41 10.00 13.41
N THR A 40 -13.59 9.30 14.53
CA THR A 40 -14.31 9.87 15.68
C THR A 40 -13.53 11.00 16.34
N ILE A 41 -12.20 10.87 16.40
CA ILE A 41 -11.34 11.91 16.97
C ILE A 41 -11.33 13.15 16.09
N ILE A 42 -11.28 12.99 14.76
CA ILE A 42 -11.36 14.12 13.81
C ILE A 42 -12.69 14.86 14.03
N ALA A 43 -13.82 14.16 14.08
CA ALA A 43 -15.12 14.80 14.29
C ALA A 43 -15.24 15.55 15.64
N VAL A 44 -14.56 15.07 16.69
CA VAL A 44 -14.51 15.77 17.99
C VAL A 44 -13.59 17.00 17.92
N LEU A 45 -12.44 16.89 17.25
CA LEU A 45 -11.48 17.99 17.11
C LEU A 45 -11.99 19.09 16.17
N GLU A 46 -12.70 18.73 15.11
CA GLU A 46 -13.39 19.68 14.21
C GLU A 46 -14.41 20.53 14.98
N LYS A 47 -15.20 19.90 15.88
CA LYS A 47 -16.12 20.64 16.77
C LYS A 47 -15.41 21.59 17.73
N GLN A 48 -14.15 21.33 18.04
CA GLN A 48 -13.29 22.18 18.87
C GLN A 48 -12.53 23.23 18.04
N GLY A 49 -12.79 23.32 16.72
CA GLY A 49 -12.13 24.24 15.81
C GLY A 49 -10.71 23.81 15.40
N VAL A 50 -10.34 22.55 15.67
CA VAL A 50 -9.01 22.01 15.41
C VAL A 50 -9.06 21.11 14.18
N GLU A 51 -8.61 21.64 13.04
CA GLU A 51 -8.50 20.86 11.81
C GLU A 51 -7.23 20.00 11.81
N VAL A 52 -7.44 18.69 11.65
CA VAL A 52 -6.37 17.67 11.66
C VAL A 52 -6.65 16.58 10.64
N SER A 53 -5.59 16.19 9.92
CA SER A 53 -5.67 15.16 8.90
C SER A 53 -5.73 13.75 9.51
N SER A 54 -6.44 12.84 8.84
CA SER A 54 -6.53 11.41 9.23
C SER A 54 -5.16 10.71 9.40
N PRO A 55 -4.16 10.94 8.52
CA PRO A 55 -2.82 10.39 8.71
C PRO A 55 -2.17 10.86 10.02
N GLN A 56 -2.31 12.15 10.36
CA GLN A 56 -1.74 12.73 11.57
C GLN A 56 -2.32 12.09 12.83
N VAL A 57 -3.65 11.94 12.89
CA VAL A 57 -4.33 11.26 14.00
C VAL A 57 -3.88 9.79 14.10
N SER A 58 -3.76 9.09 12.96
CA SER A 58 -3.29 7.69 12.93
C SER A 58 -1.87 7.55 13.50
N MET A 59 -0.96 8.47 13.16
CA MET A 59 0.40 8.46 13.69
C MET A 59 0.44 8.69 15.20
N VAL A 60 -0.35 9.63 15.72
CA VAL A 60 -0.42 9.91 17.16
C VAL A 60 -1.03 8.72 17.92
N LEU A 61 -2.12 8.14 17.40
CA LEU A 61 -2.75 6.94 17.99
C LEU A 61 -1.79 5.75 18.04
N LYS A 62 -1.05 5.50 16.95
CA LYS A 62 -0.02 4.45 16.91
C LYS A 62 1.08 4.68 17.96
N ARG A 63 1.56 5.92 18.11
CA ARG A 63 2.57 6.28 19.12
C ARG A 63 2.06 6.11 20.55
N MET A 64 0.75 6.26 20.78
CA MET A 64 0.10 5.98 22.07
C MET A 64 -0.20 4.50 22.32
N GLY A 65 0.16 3.59 21.39
CA GLY A 65 -0.11 2.16 21.54
C GLY A 65 -1.50 1.72 21.07
N PHE A 66 -2.32 2.64 20.53
CA PHE A 66 -3.59 2.27 19.88
C PHE A 66 -3.30 1.64 18.53
N ARG A 67 -3.15 0.30 18.53
CA ARG A 67 -2.86 -0.46 17.33
C ARG A 67 -4.14 -0.65 16.52
N PRO A 68 -4.12 -0.41 15.19
CA PRO A 68 -5.27 -0.71 14.34
C PRO A 68 -5.72 -2.15 14.55
N ARG A 69 -7.03 -2.38 14.59
CA ARG A 69 -7.60 -3.74 14.63
C ARG A 69 -7.01 -4.51 13.47
N ARG A 70 -6.10 -5.44 13.78
CA ARG A 70 -5.54 -6.37 12.79
C ARG A 70 -6.75 -7.04 12.14
N ARG A 71 -6.96 -6.78 10.85
CA ARG A 71 -7.90 -7.59 10.07
C ARG A 71 -7.35 -9.00 10.22
N ARG A 72 -8.02 -9.83 11.03
CA ARG A 72 -7.77 -11.27 10.99
C ARG A 72 -8.15 -11.62 9.56
N SER A 73 -7.13 -11.78 8.70
CA SER A 73 -7.32 -12.48 7.44
C SER A 73 -7.98 -13.79 7.86
N ALA A 74 -9.23 -14.01 7.44
CA ALA A 74 -9.90 -15.26 7.65
C ALA A 74 -8.99 -16.33 7.05
N LYS A 75 -8.26 -17.03 7.92
CA LYS A 75 -7.48 -18.21 7.59
C LYS A 75 -8.55 -19.29 7.38
N GLY A 76 -9.15 -19.31 6.20
CA GLY A 76 -10.37 -20.07 5.93
C GLY A 76 -11.22 -19.56 4.75
N ALA A 77 -10.92 -18.39 4.17
CA ALA A 77 -11.37 -18.14 2.81
C ALA A 77 -10.44 -18.93 1.90
N SER A 78 -10.95 -20.04 1.34
CA SER A 78 -10.34 -20.75 0.22
C SER A 78 -9.76 -19.72 -0.75
N PRO A 79 -8.52 -19.88 -1.23
CA PRO A 79 -7.96 -18.94 -2.18
C PRO A 79 -8.90 -18.96 -3.39
N VAL A 80 -9.70 -17.90 -3.53
CA VAL A 80 -10.29 -17.56 -4.83
C VAL A 80 -9.07 -17.51 -5.73
N THR A 81 -8.98 -18.50 -6.62
CA THR A 81 -7.89 -18.67 -7.57
C THR A 81 -7.72 -17.34 -8.26
N LYS A 82 -6.77 -16.54 -7.77
CA LYS A 82 -6.39 -15.30 -8.44
C LYS A 82 -5.92 -15.78 -9.80
N ALA A 83 -6.71 -15.46 -10.83
CA ALA A 83 -6.30 -15.62 -12.20
C ALA A 83 -4.84 -15.16 -12.28
N ALA A 84 -3.98 -16.08 -12.71
CA ALA A 84 -2.56 -15.86 -12.73
C ALA A 84 -2.33 -14.52 -13.46
N LYS A 85 -1.74 -13.56 -12.74
CA LYS A 85 -1.31 -12.32 -13.38
C LYS A 85 -0.41 -12.72 -14.55
N PRO A 86 -0.49 -12.08 -15.73
CA PRO A 86 0.41 -12.39 -16.82
C PRO A 86 1.83 -12.27 -16.29
N LYS A 87 2.57 -13.39 -16.32
CA LYS A 87 3.97 -13.41 -15.88
C LYS A 87 4.70 -12.38 -16.74
N ARG A 88 5.40 -11.45 -16.09
CA ARG A 88 6.23 -10.48 -16.80
C ARG A 88 7.33 -11.26 -17.49
N VAL A 89 7.50 -11.04 -18.79
CA VAL A 89 8.57 -11.66 -19.59
C VAL A 89 9.90 -11.13 -19.07
N SER A 90 10.81 -12.02 -18.67
CA SER A 90 12.15 -11.65 -18.22
C SER A 90 13.08 -11.41 -19.42
N VAL A 91 14.20 -10.74 -19.19
CA VAL A 91 15.22 -10.54 -20.25
C VAL A 91 15.78 -11.88 -20.73
N ASP A 92 15.93 -12.84 -19.82
CA ASP A 92 16.40 -14.19 -20.15
C ASP A 92 15.41 -14.92 -21.04
N ASP A 93 14.10 -14.78 -20.80
CA ASP A 93 13.04 -15.33 -21.65
C ASP A 93 13.11 -14.76 -23.08
N LEU A 94 13.44 -13.47 -23.23
CA LEU A 94 13.61 -12.84 -24.55
C LEU A 94 14.82 -13.38 -25.30
N VAL A 95 15.93 -13.65 -24.59
CA VAL A 95 17.13 -14.26 -25.19
C VAL A 95 16.84 -15.70 -25.61
N ALA A 96 16.13 -16.47 -24.78
CA ALA A 96 15.71 -17.82 -25.11
C ALA A 96 14.77 -17.84 -26.33
N ALA A 97 13.77 -16.95 -26.37
CA ALA A 97 12.85 -16.79 -27.49
C ALA A 97 13.61 -16.44 -28.78
N LYS A 98 14.62 -15.55 -28.72
CA LYS A 98 15.45 -15.21 -29.88
C LYS A 98 16.19 -16.42 -30.44
N LYS A 99 16.73 -17.29 -29.58
CA LYS A 99 17.40 -18.54 -30.02
C LYS A 99 16.42 -19.48 -30.72
N LEU A 100 15.24 -19.68 -30.15
CA LEU A 100 14.17 -20.49 -30.76
C LEU A 100 13.79 -19.96 -32.14
N VAL A 101 13.57 -18.65 -32.27
CA VAL A 101 13.26 -18.00 -33.56
C VAL A 101 14.36 -18.26 -34.59
N SER A 102 15.63 -18.26 -34.20
CA SER A 102 16.75 -18.60 -35.09
C SER A 102 16.70 -20.07 -35.55
N HIS A 103 16.32 -21.01 -34.68
CA HIS A 103 16.20 -22.43 -35.06
C HIS A 103 15.08 -22.68 -36.08
N PHE A 104 13.96 -21.96 -35.98
CA PHE A 104 12.85 -22.07 -36.94
C PHE A 104 13.05 -21.26 -38.23
N GLY A 105 14.16 -20.52 -38.35
CA GLY A 105 14.49 -19.72 -39.52
C GLY A 105 13.62 -18.47 -39.70
N GLY A 106 13.01 -17.98 -38.62
CA GLY A 106 12.19 -16.77 -38.64
C GLY A 106 11.03 -16.79 -37.64
N THR A 107 10.53 -15.60 -37.30
CA THR A 107 9.46 -15.42 -36.31
C THR A 107 8.15 -16.06 -36.76
N THR A 108 7.78 -15.88 -38.03
CA THR A 108 6.53 -16.42 -38.60
C THR A 108 6.47 -17.94 -38.52
N ARG A 109 7.58 -18.63 -38.82
CA ARG A 109 7.66 -20.10 -38.73
C ARG A 109 7.62 -20.59 -37.28
N ALA A 110 8.28 -19.87 -36.37
CA ALA A 110 8.25 -20.20 -34.94
C ALA A 110 6.83 -20.10 -34.35
N ILE A 111 6.06 -19.06 -34.72
CA ILE A 111 4.67 -18.89 -34.27
C ILE A 111 3.80 -20.03 -34.81
N ALA A 112 3.87 -20.32 -36.11
CA ALA A 112 3.08 -21.40 -36.71
C ALA A 112 3.39 -22.78 -36.09
N ALA A 113 4.65 -23.04 -35.74
CA ALA A 113 5.05 -24.28 -35.06
C ALA A 113 4.51 -24.36 -33.62
N LEU A 114 4.53 -23.25 -32.86
CA LEU A 114 3.96 -23.19 -31.51
C LEU A 114 2.44 -23.34 -31.51
N GLU A 115 1.75 -22.71 -32.47
CA GLU A 115 0.30 -22.85 -32.65
C GLU A 115 -0.09 -24.29 -32.99
N ALA A 116 0.65 -24.93 -33.90
CA ALA A 116 0.44 -26.34 -34.21
C ALA A 116 0.65 -27.23 -32.98
N LEU A 117 1.72 -27.00 -32.19
CA LEU A 117 1.99 -27.76 -30.98
C LEU A 117 0.87 -27.61 -29.93
N GLN A 118 0.33 -26.39 -29.77
CA GLN A 118 -0.78 -26.13 -28.85
C GLN A 118 -2.07 -26.90 -29.21
N GLN A 119 -2.26 -27.30 -30.47
CA GLN A 119 -3.39 -28.13 -30.88
C GLN A 119 -3.23 -29.61 -30.49
N PHE A 120 -1.99 -30.07 -30.23
CA PHE A 120 -1.68 -31.46 -29.88
C PHE A 120 -1.51 -31.69 -28.36
N GLU A 121 -1.32 -30.64 -27.57
CA GLU A 121 -1.10 -30.71 -26.12
C GLU A 121 -2.36 -30.19 -25.37
N PRO A 122 -3.20 -31.07 -24.76
CA PRO A 122 -4.41 -30.66 -24.03
C PRO A 122 -4.13 -30.05 -22.65
#